data_AF-A0AAU6CXQ0-F1
#
_entry.id   AF-A0AAU6CXQ0-F1
#
_cell.length_a   1.000
_cell.length_b   1.000
_cell.length_c   1.000
_cell.angle_alpha   90.00
_cell.angle_beta   90.00
_cell.angle_gamma   90.00
#
_symmetry.space_group_name_H-M   'P 1'
#
loop_
_entity.id
_entity.type
_entity.pdbx_description
1 polymer ?
#
loop_
_entity_poly.entity_id
_entity_poly.type
_entity_poly.pdbx_seq_one_letter_code
_entity_poly.pdbx_strand_id
1 'polypeptide(L)'
;MTTLDDRQTSPAPADPTITRLRVVLLLDVLDGRQDAFLAAYEQIRHQVAAVPGHISDQLCQSLGNSSQWLITSEWEDSESFLEWVESAAHIKMVEPLHGCVRDTTSLRFVIAAETPAAGEVKARTAPRNPGAGLDPLPAPPLCSGGVVRHAITFTVKPGSEPEVAKILAGYQSPQAQVDDSTRLLRTSLFLHGNRVVRAVEVAGDLGNALRHVAAQPEVRAVEEAINPYLEEHRDLTDGASARAFFARAALPAVEHVAAAGPAGDLDRHAFVHTVVPAEGPAEARRLAALDAEAAAEAGQPLVSSTVFQRGDVLVRVVDVRAGADAGAVARGGRAMTPVTDRTSDGAGDHGGKARSPRR
;
A
#
# COMPACT_ATOMS: atom_id res chain seq x y z
N MET A 1 32.56 -45.25 -44.36
CA MET A 1 31.13 -45.51 -44.09
C MET A 1 30.90 -45.12 -42.65
N THR A 2 30.12 -44.12 -42.25
CA THR A 2 29.17 -43.23 -42.92
C THR A 2 28.90 -42.08 -41.93
N THR A 3 29.42 -40.89 -42.22
CA THR A 3 28.78 -39.56 -42.04
C THR A 3 27.81 -39.37 -40.87
N LEU A 4 28.22 -38.58 -39.88
CA LEU A 4 27.32 -37.88 -38.95
C LEU A 4 27.04 -36.50 -39.53
N ASP A 5 25.77 -36.30 -39.86
CA ASP A 5 25.18 -35.15 -40.57
C ASP A 5 25.18 -33.94 -39.62
N ASP A 6 26.00 -32.94 -39.93
CA ASP A 6 26.14 -31.69 -39.19
C ASP A 6 25.04 -30.73 -39.64
N ARG A 7 23.84 -30.89 -39.08
CA ARG A 7 22.73 -29.94 -39.31
C ARG A 7 22.75 -28.85 -38.27
N GLN A 8 23.52 -27.84 -38.62
CA GLN A 8 23.35 -26.42 -38.31
C GLN A 8 21.85 -26.08 -38.15
N THR A 9 21.38 -25.97 -36.92
CA THR A 9 20.07 -25.39 -36.60
C THR A 9 20.32 -23.94 -36.23
N SER A 10 20.14 -23.03 -37.19
CA SER A 10 19.98 -21.61 -36.89
C SER A 10 18.80 -21.45 -35.91
N PRO A 11 18.91 -20.60 -34.88
CA PRO A 11 17.77 -20.29 -34.04
C PRO A 11 16.66 -19.71 -34.94
N ALA A 12 15.46 -20.27 -34.80
CA ALA A 12 14.26 -19.76 -35.44
C ALA A 12 14.12 -18.25 -35.12
N PRO A 13 13.60 -17.44 -36.06
CA PRO A 13 13.30 -16.05 -35.75
C PRO A 13 12.35 -16.00 -34.55
N ALA A 14 12.68 -15.18 -33.55
CA ALA A 14 11.82 -14.93 -32.42
C ALA A 14 10.42 -14.56 -32.93
N ASP A 15 9.43 -15.30 -32.47
CA ASP A 15 8.01 -15.08 -32.72
C ASP A 15 7.70 -13.59 -32.46
N PRO A 16 7.03 -12.86 -33.36
CA PRO A 16 6.61 -11.48 -33.08
C PRO A 16 5.86 -11.49 -31.77
N THR A 17 6.43 -10.86 -30.74
CA THR A 17 5.97 -10.92 -29.35
C THR A 17 4.53 -10.42 -29.26
N ILE A 18 3.56 -11.34 -29.32
CA ILE A 18 2.17 -11.07 -29.02
C ILE A 18 2.13 -10.62 -27.57
N THR A 19 1.93 -9.31 -27.39
CA THR A 19 2.02 -8.67 -26.09
C THR A 19 0.65 -8.76 -25.43
N ARG A 20 0.42 -9.86 -24.71
CA ARG A 20 -0.86 -10.13 -24.03
C ARG A 20 -1.22 -8.98 -23.09
N LEU A 21 -2.50 -8.62 -23.11
CA LEU A 21 -3.05 -7.53 -22.31
C LEU A 21 -3.76 -8.10 -21.07
N ARG A 22 -3.42 -7.54 -19.90
CA ARG A 22 -4.17 -7.71 -18.65
C ARG A 22 -4.99 -6.45 -18.40
N VAL A 23 -6.29 -6.63 -18.22
CA VAL A 23 -7.22 -5.59 -17.76
C VAL A 23 -7.63 -5.92 -16.33
N VAL A 24 -7.63 -4.89 -15.48
CA VAL A 24 -8.02 -4.96 -14.08
C VAL A 24 -9.17 -3.98 -13.90
N LEU A 25 -10.38 -4.49 -13.68
CA LEU A 25 -11.57 -3.69 -13.43
C LEU A 25 -11.94 -3.79 -11.95
N LEU A 26 -11.71 -2.71 -11.22
CA LEU A 26 -12.10 -2.57 -9.82
C LEU A 26 -13.54 -2.05 -9.74
N LEU A 27 -14.35 -2.67 -8.89
CA LEU A 27 -15.78 -2.43 -8.77
C LEU A 27 -16.15 -2.22 -7.31
N ASP A 28 -16.95 -1.19 -7.04
CA ASP A 28 -17.59 -0.98 -5.74
C ASP A 28 -19.08 -1.25 -5.87
N VAL A 29 -19.52 -2.43 -5.44
CA VAL A 29 -20.91 -2.91 -5.54
C VAL A 29 -21.74 -2.27 -4.43
N LEU A 30 -22.92 -1.76 -4.80
CA LEU A 30 -23.86 -1.13 -3.87
C LEU A 30 -24.36 -2.13 -2.80
N ASP A 31 -24.54 -1.65 -1.58
CA ASP A 31 -25.10 -2.46 -0.48
C ASP A 31 -26.45 -3.06 -0.87
N GLY A 32 -26.64 -4.34 -0.56
CA GLY A 32 -27.86 -5.08 -0.90
C GLY A 32 -28.06 -5.36 -2.40
N ARG A 33 -27.09 -5.00 -3.27
CA ARG A 33 -27.13 -5.30 -4.71
C ARG A 33 -26.19 -6.43 -5.12
N GLN A 34 -25.53 -7.10 -4.18
CA GLN A 34 -24.58 -8.18 -4.46
C GLN A 34 -25.19 -9.30 -5.32
N ASP A 35 -26.38 -9.80 -4.97
CA ASP A 35 -27.02 -10.88 -5.74
C ASP A 35 -27.41 -10.43 -7.15
N ALA A 36 -27.86 -9.18 -7.29
CA ALA A 36 -28.17 -8.58 -8.57
C ALA A 36 -26.90 -8.39 -9.42
N PHE A 37 -25.79 -7.98 -8.81
CA PHE A 37 -24.49 -7.86 -9.45
C PHE A 37 -23.99 -9.23 -9.93
N LEU A 38 -24.05 -10.26 -9.09
CA LEU A 38 -23.65 -11.63 -9.45
C LEU A 38 -24.50 -12.19 -10.57
N ALA A 39 -25.82 -11.98 -10.52
CA ALA A 39 -26.74 -12.41 -11.59
C ALA A 39 -26.46 -11.67 -12.91
N ALA A 40 -26.19 -10.35 -12.86
CA ALA A 40 -25.82 -9.56 -14.02
C ALA A 40 -24.46 -10.01 -14.59
N TYR A 41 -23.48 -10.28 -13.73
CA TYR A 41 -22.17 -10.79 -14.14
C TYR A 41 -22.28 -12.16 -14.81
N GLU A 42 -23.07 -13.09 -14.24
CA GLU A 42 -23.29 -14.43 -14.80
C GLU A 42 -23.92 -14.36 -16.20
N GLN A 43 -24.79 -13.39 -16.46
CA GLN A 43 -25.40 -13.18 -17.78
C GLN A 43 -24.38 -12.74 -18.84
N ILE A 44 -23.40 -11.92 -18.46
CA ILE A 44 -22.47 -11.31 -19.43
C ILE A 44 -21.17 -12.12 -19.59
N ARG A 45 -20.72 -12.86 -18.57
CA ARG A 45 -19.39 -13.50 -18.56
C ARG A 45 -19.17 -14.46 -19.74
N HIS A 46 -20.22 -15.15 -20.18
CA HIS A 46 -20.13 -16.07 -21.33
C HIS A 46 -20.13 -15.34 -22.66
N GLN A 47 -20.69 -14.14 -22.71
CA GLN A 47 -20.68 -13.29 -23.90
C GLN A 47 -19.31 -12.64 -24.08
N VAL A 48 -18.70 -12.17 -22.99
CA VAL A 48 -17.31 -11.66 -22.99
C VAL A 48 -16.32 -12.76 -23.37
N ALA A 49 -16.49 -13.96 -22.81
CA ALA A 49 -15.65 -15.12 -23.13
C ALA A 49 -15.74 -15.60 -24.58
N ALA A 50 -16.75 -15.14 -25.33
CA ALA A 50 -16.91 -15.44 -26.76
C ALA A 50 -16.33 -14.34 -27.67
N VAL A 51 -15.80 -13.25 -27.12
CA VAL A 51 -15.19 -12.17 -27.91
C VAL A 51 -13.85 -12.64 -28.47
N PRO A 52 -13.60 -12.48 -29.78
CA PRO A 52 -12.30 -12.80 -30.37
C PRO A 52 -11.15 -12.09 -29.63
N GLY A 53 -10.05 -12.82 -29.37
CA GLY A 53 -8.91 -12.31 -28.62
C GLY A 53 -9.06 -12.32 -27.09
N HIS A 54 -10.23 -12.69 -26.55
CA HIS A 54 -10.39 -12.92 -25.11
C HIS A 54 -9.78 -14.27 -24.70
N ILE A 55 -9.03 -14.30 -23.59
CA ILE A 55 -8.39 -15.51 -23.08
C ILE A 55 -9.04 -15.98 -21.78
N SER A 56 -9.20 -15.10 -20.79
CA SER A 56 -9.79 -15.47 -19.51
C SER A 56 -10.37 -14.29 -18.74
N ASP A 57 -11.38 -14.57 -17.93
CA ASP A 57 -11.91 -13.67 -16.91
C ASP A 57 -11.93 -14.37 -15.55
N GLN A 58 -11.65 -13.59 -14.50
CA GLN A 58 -11.82 -14.02 -13.12
C GLN A 58 -12.58 -12.94 -12.35
N LEU A 59 -13.69 -13.32 -11.75
CA LEU A 59 -14.37 -12.49 -10.76
C LEU A 59 -13.84 -12.84 -9.36
N CYS A 60 -13.33 -11.82 -8.70
CA CYS A 60 -12.77 -11.90 -7.36
C CYS A 60 -13.58 -10.98 -6.44
N GLN A 61 -13.92 -11.48 -5.26
CA GLN A 61 -14.40 -10.63 -4.18
C GLN A 61 -13.23 -10.31 -3.26
N SER A 62 -13.14 -9.08 -2.78
CA SER A 62 -12.18 -8.71 -1.74
C SER A 62 -12.48 -9.50 -0.46
N LEU A 63 -11.45 -10.10 0.12
CA LEU A 63 -11.56 -10.81 1.39
C LEU A 63 -11.86 -9.86 2.57
N GLY A 64 -11.40 -8.60 2.47
CA GLY A 64 -11.54 -7.60 3.53
C GLY A 64 -12.76 -6.69 3.39
N ASN A 65 -13.44 -6.70 2.23
CA ASN A 65 -14.57 -5.82 1.97
C ASN A 65 -15.58 -6.44 0.99
N SER A 66 -16.77 -6.78 1.47
CA SER A 66 -17.82 -7.41 0.66
C SER A 66 -18.34 -6.55 -0.50
N SER A 67 -18.21 -5.22 -0.41
CA SER A 67 -18.58 -4.30 -1.50
C SER A 67 -17.53 -4.23 -2.61
N GLN A 68 -16.29 -4.64 -2.34
CA GLN A 68 -15.21 -4.53 -3.32
C GLN A 68 -15.05 -5.81 -4.12
N TRP A 69 -15.09 -5.64 -5.43
CA TRP A 69 -14.93 -6.71 -6.40
C TRP A 69 -13.86 -6.32 -7.42
N LEU A 70 -13.24 -7.34 -8.00
CA LEU A 70 -12.24 -7.23 -9.02
C LEU A 70 -12.60 -8.19 -10.15
N ILE A 71 -12.64 -7.69 -11.38
CA ILE A 71 -12.59 -8.54 -12.57
C ILE A 71 -11.20 -8.40 -13.17
N THR A 72 -10.47 -9.50 -13.28
CA THR A 72 -9.27 -9.55 -14.12
C THR A 72 -9.63 -10.18 -15.46
N SER A 73 -9.26 -9.53 -16.54
CA SER A 73 -9.47 -10.01 -17.91
C SER A 73 -8.14 -10.09 -18.64
N GLU A 74 -7.95 -11.12 -19.44
CA GLU A 74 -6.73 -11.35 -20.20
C GLU A 74 -7.05 -11.52 -21.68
N TRP A 75 -6.27 -10.85 -22.52
CA TRP A 75 -6.49 -10.76 -23.97
C TRP A 75 -5.20 -11.09 -24.72
N GLU A 76 -5.35 -11.61 -25.94
CA GLU A 76 -4.25 -11.91 -26.85
C GLU A 76 -3.44 -10.65 -27.17
N ASP A 77 -4.09 -9.52 -27.40
CA ASP A 77 -3.43 -8.24 -27.69
C ASP A 77 -4.29 -7.03 -27.26
N SER A 78 -3.71 -5.83 -27.34
CA SER A 78 -4.39 -4.59 -26.95
C SER A 78 -5.41 -4.07 -27.96
N GLU A 79 -5.23 -4.35 -29.24
CA GLU A 79 -6.09 -3.86 -30.32
C GLU A 79 -7.46 -4.54 -30.25
N SER A 80 -7.47 -5.87 -30.12
CA SER A 80 -8.67 -6.70 -29.91
C SER A 80 -9.52 -6.22 -28.73
N PHE A 81 -8.88 -5.84 -27.62
CA PHE A 81 -9.59 -5.28 -26.46
C PHE A 81 -10.15 -3.87 -26.73
N LEU A 82 -9.37 -2.98 -27.36
CA LEU A 82 -9.78 -1.59 -27.61
C LEU A 82 -10.95 -1.53 -28.60
N GLU A 83 -10.90 -2.32 -29.67
CA GLU A 83 -12.00 -2.43 -30.63
C GLU A 83 -13.29 -2.90 -29.95
N TRP A 84 -13.18 -3.89 -29.05
CA TRP A 84 -14.33 -4.37 -28.31
C TRP A 84 -14.88 -3.33 -27.32
N VAL A 85 -14.03 -2.71 -26.49
CA VAL A 85 -14.48 -1.80 -25.42
C VAL A 85 -15.11 -0.52 -25.98
N GLU A 86 -14.70 -0.09 -27.18
CA GLU A 86 -15.26 1.08 -27.87
C GLU A 86 -16.54 0.74 -28.66
N SER A 87 -16.90 -0.54 -28.78
CA SER A 87 -18.06 -0.98 -29.55
C SER A 87 -19.40 -0.68 -28.86
N ALA A 88 -20.44 -0.38 -29.65
CA ALA A 88 -21.80 -0.26 -29.15
C ALA A 88 -22.33 -1.57 -28.53
N ALA A 89 -21.80 -2.72 -28.94
CA ALA A 89 -22.11 -4.01 -28.37
C ALA A 89 -21.62 -4.13 -26.93
N HIS A 90 -20.40 -3.67 -26.63
CA HIS A 90 -19.87 -3.62 -25.28
C HIS A 90 -20.69 -2.70 -24.37
N ILE A 91 -20.97 -1.45 -24.80
CA ILE A 91 -21.74 -0.47 -24.02
C ILE A 91 -23.09 -1.05 -23.58
N LYS A 92 -23.80 -1.72 -24.50
CA LYS A 92 -25.08 -2.37 -24.21
C LYS A 92 -24.92 -3.61 -23.32
N MET A 93 -23.85 -4.37 -23.51
CA MET A 93 -23.59 -5.60 -22.75
C MET A 93 -23.33 -5.32 -21.27
N VAL A 94 -22.60 -4.24 -20.94
CA VAL A 94 -22.25 -3.91 -19.55
C VAL A 94 -23.32 -3.09 -18.82
N GLU A 95 -24.38 -2.66 -19.50
CA GLU A 95 -25.49 -1.89 -18.94
C GLU A 95 -26.09 -2.50 -17.65
N PRO A 96 -26.32 -3.83 -17.55
CA PRO A 96 -26.86 -4.44 -16.33
C PRO A 96 -25.95 -4.29 -15.09
N LEU A 97 -24.63 -4.14 -15.28
CA LEU A 97 -23.69 -3.94 -14.18
C LEU A 97 -23.75 -2.52 -13.62
N HIS A 98 -24.02 -1.51 -14.46
CA HIS A 98 -24.04 -0.10 -14.04
C HIS A 98 -25.04 0.16 -12.91
N GLY A 99 -26.19 -0.52 -12.90
CA GLY A 99 -27.20 -0.36 -11.84
C GLY A 99 -26.80 -0.98 -10.49
N CYS A 100 -25.72 -1.77 -10.44
CA CYS A 100 -25.28 -2.47 -9.25
C CYS A 100 -24.01 -1.87 -8.63
N VAL A 101 -23.28 -1.04 -9.37
CA VAL A 101 -21.97 -0.51 -8.96
C VAL A 101 -22.01 1.00 -8.77
N ARG A 102 -21.34 1.48 -7.73
CA ARG A 102 -21.19 2.90 -7.41
C ARG A 102 -20.09 3.55 -8.25
N ASP A 103 -19.01 2.82 -8.47
CA ASP A 103 -17.82 3.31 -9.16
C ASP A 103 -17.10 2.14 -9.85
N THR A 104 -16.41 2.45 -10.93
CA THR A 104 -15.59 1.50 -11.69
C THR A 104 -14.25 2.12 -12.05
N THR A 105 -13.16 1.35 -11.91
CA THR A 105 -11.83 1.78 -12.34
C THR A 105 -11.22 0.71 -13.23
N SER A 106 -10.95 1.06 -14.48
CA SER A 106 -10.32 0.17 -15.46
C SER A 106 -8.84 0.51 -15.62
N LEU A 107 -7.98 -0.43 -15.26
CA LEU A 107 -6.52 -0.36 -15.46
C LEU A 107 -6.11 -1.38 -16.53
N ARG A 108 -5.05 -1.06 -17.28
CA ARG A 108 -4.58 -1.85 -18.43
C ARG A 108 -3.07 -2.04 -18.35
N PHE A 109 -2.61 -3.27 -18.53
CA PHE A 109 -1.21 -3.64 -18.39
C PHE A 109 -0.80 -4.60 -19.49
N VAL A 110 0.40 -4.42 -20.00
CA VAL A 110 1.09 -5.45 -20.78
C VAL A 110 1.63 -6.51 -19.82
N ILE A 111 1.42 -7.79 -20.14
CA ILE A 111 2.02 -8.89 -19.38
C ILE A 111 3.50 -9.00 -19.77
N ALA A 112 4.38 -8.56 -18.87
CA ALA A 112 5.83 -8.54 -19.11
C ALA A 112 6.52 -9.89 -18.87
N ALA A 113 6.00 -10.70 -17.95
CA ALA A 113 6.50 -12.02 -17.61
C ALA A 113 5.41 -12.82 -16.86
N GLU A 114 5.45 -14.15 -16.95
CA GLU A 114 4.53 -15.06 -16.29
C GLU A 114 5.26 -16.29 -15.73
N THR A 115 4.74 -16.89 -14.66
CA THR A 115 5.32 -18.10 -14.04
C THR A 115 4.20 -18.97 -13.47
N PRO A 116 4.13 -20.28 -13.82
CA PRO A 116 4.99 -20.99 -14.76
C PRO A 116 4.84 -20.44 -16.19
N ALA A 117 5.81 -20.70 -17.06
CA ALA A 117 5.71 -20.28 -18.46
C ALA A 117 4.45 -20.90 -19.09
N ALA A 118 3.80 -20.19 -20.04
CA ALA A 118 2.63 -20.67 -20.75
C ALA A 118 2.77 -22.15 -21.17
N GLY A 119 1.87 -22.99 -20.67
CA GLY A 119 1.81 -24.42 -21.01
C GLY A 119 2.50 -25.37 -20.03
N GLU A 120 3.26 -24.89 -19.04
CA GLU A 120 3.84 -25.76 -18.01
C GLU A 120 2.83 -26.11 -16.90
N VAL A 121 2.16 -27.26 -17.03
CA VAL A 121 1.34 -27.83 -15.97
C VAL A 121 2.22 -28.57 -14.96
N LYS A 122 2.34 -28.06 -13.72
CA LYS A 122 2.99 -28.80 -12.63
C LYS A 122 2.19 -30.06 -12.30
N ALA A 123 2.66 -31.22 -12.76
CA ALA A 123 2.18 -32.51 -12.29
C ALA A 123 2.36 -32.63 -10.77
N ARG A 124 1.29 -32.96 -10.05
CA ARG A 124 1.32 -33.21 -8.60
C ARG A 124 2.04 -34.53 -8.31
N THR A 125 3.27 -34.43 -7.82
CA THR A 125 3.97 -35.54 -7.14
C THR A 125 4.48 -35.08 -5.78
N ALA A 126 4.02 -35.75 -4.73
CA ALA A 126 4.58 -35.68 -3.38
C ALA A 126 5.57 -36.85 -3.17
N PRO A 127 6.36 -36.88 -2.08
CA PRO A 127 7.28 -35.84 -1.61
C PRO A 127 8.71 -36.41 -1.44
N ARG A 128 9.78 -35.60 -1.61
CA ARG A 128 11.05 -35.87 -0.90
C ARG A 128 12.06 -34.70 -0.86
N ASN A 129 12.32 -34.33 0.39
CA ASN A 129 13.46 -33.69 1.07
C ASN A 129 14.05 -32.31 0.71
N PRO A 130 14.42 -31.54 1.76
CA PRO A 130 14.70 -30.12 1.71
C PRO A 130 16.20 -29.83 1.56
N GLY A 131 16.56 -28.84 0.75
CA GLY A 131 17.94 -28.35 0.71
C GLY A 131 18.40 -27.88 -0.66
N ALA A 132 17.86 -26.74 -1.10
CA ALA A 132 18.55 -25.78 -1.96
C ALA A 132 17.60 -24.59 -2.06
N GLY A 133 17.97 -23.49 -1.41
CA GLY A 133 17.14 -22.30 -1.26
C GLY A 133 16.69 -21.78 -2.62
N LEU A 134 15.37 -21.58 -2.74
CA LEU A 134 14.82 -20.67 -3.73
C LEU A 134 15.35 -19.29 -3.36
N ASP A 135 15.98 -18.59 -4.31
CA ASP A 135 16.20 -17.16 -4.17
C ASP A 135 14.85 -16.51 -3.80
N PRO A 136 14.76 -15.82 -2.66
CA PRO A 136 13.50 -15.26 -2.22
C PRO A 136 13.08 -14.15 -3.17
N LEU A 137 11.90 -14.31 -3.77
CA LEU A 137 11.13 -13.20 -4.30
C LEU A 137 10.98 -12.16 -3.18
N PRO A 138 11.33 -10.88 -3.40
CA PRO A 138 11.16 -9.86 -2.37
C PRO A 138 9.68 -9.76 -2.01
N ALA A 139 9.34 -10.09 -0.77
CA ALA A 139 8.02 -9.80 -0.22
C ALA A 139 7.80 -8.28 -0.33
N PRO A 140 6.64 -7.81 -0.83
CA PRO A 140 6.36 -6.38 -0.79
C PRO A 140 6.54 -5.91 0.67
N PRO A 141 7.33 -4.86 0.92
CA PRO A 141 7.67 -4.39 2.27
C PRO A 141 6.47 -3.88 3.08
N LEU A 142 5.27 -3.95 2.48
CA LEU A 142 3.98 -3.68 3.07
C LEU A 142 3.56 -4.72 4.11
N CYS A 143 4.10 -5.94 4.17
CA CYS A 143 3.63 -6.95 5.13
C CYS A 143 4.79 -7.72 5.77
N SER A 144 5.58 -7.07 6.65
CA SER A 144 6.53 -7.81 7.50
C SER A 144 5.84 -8.24 8.79
N GLY A 145 5.88 -9.54 9.11
CA GLY A 145 5.31 -10.08 10.34
C GLY A 145 3.80 -9.87 10.50
N GLY A 146 3.05 -9.73 9.40
CA GLY A 146 1.60 -9.45 9.43
C GLY A 146 1.23 -7.99 9.70
N VAL A 147 2.22 -7.08 9.74
CA VAL A 147 2.02 -5.65 9.96
C VAL A 147 2.12 -4.89 8.64
N VAL A 148 1.06 -4.15 8.34
CA VAL A 148 0.95 -3.20 7.24
C VAL A 148 1.38 -1.82 7.63
N ARG A 149 2.35 -1.26 6.88
CA ARG A 149 2.87 0.10 7.09
C ARG A 149 2.45 0.99 5.93
N HIS A 150 1.81 2.10 6.26
CA HIS A 150 1.40 3.08 5.28
C HIS A 150 1.57 4.49 5.83
N ALA A 151 1.87 5.44 4.95
CA ALA A 151 1.85 6.84 5.31
C ALA A 151 0.98 7.64 4.36
N ILE A 152 0.48 8.76 4.85
CA ILE A 152 -0.07 9.81 4.00
C ILE A 152 0.70 11.10 4.26
N THR A 153 0.78 11.95 3.26
CA THR A 153 1.38 13.28 3.36
C THR A 153 0.48 14.33 2.76
N PHE A 154 0.42 15.49 3.39
CA PHE A 154 -0.29 16.66 2.92
C PHE A 154 0.44 17.92 3.36
N THR A 155 0.16 19.03 2.69
CA THR A 155 0.73 20.34 3.01
C THR A 155 -0.31 21.23 3.68
N VAL A 156 0.18 22.07 4.59
CA VAL A 156 -0.60 23.09 5.27
C VAL A 156 -0.16 24.47 4.80
N LYS A 157 -1.01 25.47 4.98
CA LYS A 157 -0.74 26.85 4.61
C LYS A 157 0.50 27.33 5.37
N PRO A 158 1.48 27.95 4.71
CA PRO A 158 2.66 28.48 5.38
C PRO A 158 2.27 29.41 6.54
N GLY A 159 2.90 29.22 7.70
CA GLY A 159 2.62 29.95 8.94
C GLY A 159 1.54 29.33 9.83
N SER A 160 0.82 28.30 9.37
CA SER A 160 -0.17 27.56 10.17
C SER A 160 0.41 26.36 10.94
N GLU A 161 1.70 26.06 10.76
CA GLU A 161 2.36 24.86 11.28
C GLU A 161 2.22 24.72 12.81
N PRO A 162 2.40 25.77 13.63
CA PRO A 162 2.27 25.64 15.09
C PRO A 162 0.84 25.28 15.53
N GLU A 163 -0.18 25.85 14.88
CA GLU A 163 -1.58 25.58 15.20
C GLU A 163 -1.98 24.18 14.76
N VAL A 164 -1.56 23.77 13.56
CA VAL A 164 -1.73 22.41 13.05
C VAL A 164 -1.09 21.39 13.97
N ALA A 165 0.16 21.63 14.41
CA ALA A 165 0.85 20.73 15.34
C ALA A 165 0.09 20.58 16.66
N LYS A 166 -0.47 21.68 17.19
CA LYS A 166 -1.29 21.66 18.40
C LYS A 166 -2.57 20.84 18.22
N ILE A 167 -3.27 21.01 17.10
CA ILE A 167 -4.49 20.24 16.76
C ILE A 167 -4.18 18.75 16.68
N LEU A 168 -3.13 18.38 15.92
CA LEU A 168 -2.73 16.99 15.69
C LEU A 168 -2.17 16.30 16.95
N ALA A 169 -1.50 17.05 17.82
CA ALA A 169 -1.00 16.55 19.10
C ALA A 169 -2.15 16.31 20.11
N GLY A 170 -3.20 17.13 20.07
CA GLY A 170 -4.22 17.19 21.13
C GLY A 170 -5.32 16.13 21.10
N TYR A 171 -5.41 15.29 20.06
CA TYR A 171 -6.56 14.39 19.91
C TYR A 171 -6.45 13.07 20.67
N GLN A 172 -7.61 12.54 21.08
CA GLN A 172 -7.70 11.27 21.81
C GLN A 172 -7.43 10.07 20.89
N SER A 173 -6.61 9.13 21.34
CA SER A 173 -6.33 7.91 20.58
C SER A 173 -7.64 7.19 20.20
N PRO A 174 -7.82 6.83 18.92
CA PRO A 174 -9.00 6.13 18.46
C PRO A 174 -8.99 4.71 19.04
N GLN A 175 -10.15 4.07 19.06
CA GLN A 175 -10.24 2.64 19.35
C GLN A 175 -9.38 1.88 18.34
N ALA A 176 -8.39 1.16 18.88
CA ALA A 176 -7.39 0.48 18.07
C ALA A 176 -7.90 -0.85 17.50
N GLN A 177 -8.84 -1.52 18.19
CA GLN A 177 -9.41 -2.78 17.75
C GLN A 177 -10.51 -2.51 16.72
N VAL A 178 -10.35 -3.04 15.52
CA VAL A 178 -11.28 -2.84 14.41
C VAL A 178 -12.25 -4.02 14.32
N ASP A 179 -11.71 -5.23 14.30
CA ASP A 179 -12.41 -6.52 14.24
C ASP A 179 -11.48 -7.63 14.80
N ASP A 180 -11.90 -8.90 14.83
CA ASP A 180 -11.10 -10.01 15.38
C ASP A 180 -9.71 -10.20 14.74
N SER A 181 -9.50 -9.68 13.54
CA SER A 181 -8.30 -9.87 12.72
C SER A 181 -7.50 -8.57 12.47
N THR A 182 -8.11 -7.42 12.74
CA THR A 182 -7.58 -6.11 12.36
C THR A 182 -7.42 -5.19 13.57
N ARG A 183 -6.21 -4.63 13.73
CA ARG A 183 -5.87 -3.72 14.82
C ARG A 183 -4.91 -2.63 14.35
N LEU A 184 -5.21 -1.38 14.68
CA LEU A 184 -4.28 -0.26 14.56
C LEU A 184 -3.21 -0.40 15.64
N LEU A 185 -1.95 -0.62 15.26
CA LEU A 185 -0.84 -0.84 16.19
C LEU A 185 -0.20 0.47 16.65
N ARG A 186 0.06 1.38 15.72
CA ARG A 186 0.76 2.63 15.98
C ARG A 186 0.33 3.72 15.00
N THR A 187 0.29 4.96 15.48
CA THR A 187 0.10 6.16 14.64
C THR A 187 1.14 7.20 15.04
N SER A 188 1.94 7.63 14.07
CA SER A 188 3.00 8.61 14.25
C SER A 188 2.80 9.77 13.28
N LEU A 189 2.88 11.02 13.77
CA LEU A 189 2.81 12.22 12.94
C LEU A 189 4.06 13.07 13.09
N PHE A 190 4.55 13.54 11.96
CA PHE A 190 5.75 14.36 11.86
C PHE A 190 5.51 15.60 10.99
N LEU A 191 6.25 16.67 11.26
CA LEU A 191 6.15 17.93 10.55
C LEU A 191 7.55 18.41 10.10
N HIS A 192 7.68 18.85 8.85
CA HIS A 192 8.89 19.51 8.34
C HIS A 192 8.50 20.60 7.36
N GLY A 193 8.86 21.86 7.67
CA GLY A 193 8.28 23.01 6.98
C GLY A 193 6.75 22.93 7.06
N ASN A 194 6.05 23.16 5.95
CA ASN A 194 4.60 23.05 5.88
C ASN A 194 4.09 21.65 5.53
N ARG A 195 4.96 20.62 5.52
CA ARG A 195 4.58 19.24 5.18
C ARG A 195 4.31 18.43 6.43
N VAL A 196 3.15 17.80 6.48
CA VAL A 196 2.77 16.81 7.49
C VAL A 196 2.89 15.41 6.89
N VAL A 197 3.41 14.47 7.68
CA VAL A 197 3.44 13.04 7.36
C VAL A 197 2.79 12.30 8.51
N ARG A 198 1.74 11.51 8.20
CA ARG A 198 1.08 10.61 9.14
C ARG A 198 1.38 9.17 8.72
N ALA A 199 2.16 8.46 9.53
CA ALA A 199 2.46 7.05 9.36
C ALA A 199 1.58 6.20 10.29
N VAL A 200 1.06 5.10 9.77
CA VAL A 200 0.24 4.13 10.50
C VAL A 200 0.80 2.71 10.34
N GLU A 201 0.70 1.94 11.40
CA GLU A 201 1.03 0.51 11.42
C GLU A 201 -0.23 -0.25 11.82
N VAL A 202 -0.62 -1.24 11.01
CA VAL A 202 -1.87 -2.00 11.16
C VAL A 202 -1.55 -3.48 11.11
N ALA A 203 -1.98 -4.25 12.10
CA ALA A 203 -2.09 -5.70 11.95
C ALA A 203 -3.40 -6.01 11.20
N GLY A 204 -3.35 -6.82 10.16
CA GLY A 204 -4.54 -7.18 9.38
C GLY A 204 -4.82 -6.23 8.22
N ASP A 205 -6.10 -5.92 7.98
CA ASP A 205 -6.53 -5.16 6.80
C ASP A 205 -6.41 -3.64 6.98
N LEU A 206 -5.54 -3.01 6.17
CA LEU A 206 -5.32 -1.56 6.20
C LEU A 206 -6.59 -0.77 5.85
N GLY A 207 -7.40 -1.24 4.90
CA GLY A 207 -8.61 -0.55 4.45
C GLY A 207 -9.68 -0.50 5.55
N ASN A 208 -9.88 -1.60 6.26
CA ASN A 208 -10.77 -1.72 7.40
C ASN A 208 -10.30 -0.84 8.55
N ALA A 209 -9.00 -0.87 8.86
CA ALA A 209 -8.44 0.00 9.89
C ALA A 209 -8.64 1.49 9.57
N LEU A 210 -8.33 1.92 8.35
CA LEU A 210 -8.50 3.32 7.95
C LEU A 210 -9.98 3.76 7.96
N ARG A 211 -10.90 2.92 7.47
CA ARG A 211 -12.35 3.20 7.51
C ARG A 211 -12.87 3.30 8.95
N HIS A 212 -12.45 2.37 9.80
CA HIS A 212 -12.84 2.35 11.21
C HIS A 212 -12.34 3.61 11.93
N VAL A 213 -11.07 3.96 11.77
CA VAL A 213 -10.48 5.16 12.39
C VAL A 213 -11.15 6.43 11.87
N ALA A 214 -11.40 6.54 10.56
CA ALA A 214 -12.03 7.72 9.97
C ALA A 214 -13.48 7.96 10.44
N ALA A 215 -14.19 6.89 10.84
CA ALA A 215 -15.56 7.00 11.35
C ALA A 215 -15.66 7.52 12.79
N GLN A 216 -14.56 7.51 13.55
CA GLN A 216 -14.57 7.85 14.97
C GLN A 216 -14.71 9.37 15.21
N PRO A 217 -15.57 9.81 16.15
CA PRO A 217 -15.84 11.22 16.40
C PRO A 217 -14.58 12.05 16.70
N GLU A 218 -13.64 11.48 17.45
CA GLU A 218 -12.40 12.13 17.88
C GLU A 218 -11.50 12.41 16.68
N VAL A 219 -11.46 11.50 15.71
CA VAL A 219 -10.72 11.65 14.45
C VAL A 219 -11.40 12.68 13.55
N ARG A 220 -12.73 12.60 13.42
CA ARG A 220 -13.51 13.56 12.63
C ARG A 220 -13.34 14.99 13.12
N ALA A 221 -13.37 15.21 14.43
CA ALA A 221 -13.18 16.54 15.03
C ALA A 221 -11.81 17.15 14.68
N VAL A 222 -10.75 16.33 14.64
CA VAL A 222 -9.40 16.77 14.24
C VAL A 222 -9.33 17.09 12.76
N GLU A 223 -9.89 16.22 11.94
CA GLU A 223 -9.92 16.42 10.48
C GLU A 223 -10.73 17.67 10.11
N GLU A 224 -11.84 17.94 10.80
CA GLU A 224 -12.61 19.18 10.64
C GLU A 224 -11.81 20.41 11.11
N ALA A 225 -11.10 20.31 12.24
CA ALA A 225 -10.29 21.40 12.78
C ALA A 225 -9.08 21.76 11.90
N ILE A 226 -8.47 20.78 11.20
CA ILE A 226 -7.32 21.02 10.33
C ILE A 226 -7.72 21.59 8.95
N ASN A 227 -8.95 21.36 8.48
CA ASN A 227 -9.40 21.76 7.14
C ASN A 227 -9.11 23.22 6.75
N PRO A 228 -9.30 24.23 7.63
CA PRO A 228 -9.00 25.63 7.29
C PRO A 228 -7.52 25.90 7.00
N TYR A 229 -6.62 25.04 7.49
CA TYR A 229 -5.18 25.20 7.39
C TYR A 229 -4.57 24.41 6.23
N LEU A 230 -5.34 23.62 5.49
CA LEU A 230 -4.81 22.85 4.35
C LEU A 230 -4.58 23.76 3.13
N GLU A 231 -3.51 23.50 2.38
CA GLU A 231 -3.33 24.17 1.07
C GLU A 231 -4.36 23.66 0.06
N GLU A 232 -4.59 22.35 0.05
CA GLU A 232 -5.64 21.72 -0.75
C GLU A 232 -6.88 21.48 0.09
N HIS A 233 -8.01 22.05 -0.34
CA HIS A 233 -9.30 21.74 0.28
C HIS A 233 -9.66 20.27 0.07
N ARG A 234 -10.13 19.62 1.13
CA ARG A 234 -10.69 18.26 1.08
C ARG A 234 -11.97 18.20 1.88
N ASP A 235 -12.87 17.33 1.44
CA ASP A 235 -14.06 16.96 2.19
C ASP A 235 -14.00 15.45 2.42
N LEU A 236 -13.76 15.04 3.67
CA LEU A 236 -13.69 13.62 4.02
C LEU A 236 -15.07 13.00 4.26
N THR A 237 -16.15 13.80 4.24
CA THR A 237 -17.53 13.31 4.33
C THR A 237 -18.09 12.94 2.95
N ASP A 238 -17.52 13.50 1.88
CA ASP A 238 -17.77 13.07 0.50
C ASP A 238 -16.81 11.94 0.10
N GLY A 239 -17.37 10.80 -0.32
CA GLY A 239 -16.60 9.63 -0.69
C GLY A 239 -15.67 9.86 -1.89
N ALA A 240 -16.08 10.67 -2.88
CA ALA A 240 -15.25 10.94 -4.05
C ALA A 240 -14.06 11.85 -3.70
N SER A 241 -14.30 12.94 -2.97
CA SER A 241 -13.28 13.85 -2.45
C SER A 241 -12.30 13.14 -1.51
N ALA A 242 -12.79 12.28 -0.62
CA ALA A 242 -11.95 11.45 0.25
C ALA A 242 -11.04 10.51 -0.56
N ARG A 243 -11.59 9.78 -1.54
CA ARG A 243 -10.80 8.89 -2.42
C ARG A 243 -9.73 9.66 -3.19
N ALA A 244 -10.09 10.79 -3.77
CA ALA A 244 -9.15 11.62 -4.53
C ALA A 244 -8.02 12.16 -3.62
N PHE A 245 -8.35 12.58 -2.39
CA PHE A 245 -7.37 13.00 -1.40
C PHE A 245 -6.42 11.85 -1.04
N PHE A 246 -6.92 10.69 -0.60
CA PHE A 246 -6.07 9.56 -0.23
C PHE A 246 -5.22 9.08 -1.41
N ALA A 247 -5.77 9.07 -2.62
CA ALA A 247 -5.02 8.72 -3.82
C ALA A 247 -3.88 9.70 -4.12
N ARG A 248 -4.00 10.99 -3.80
CA ARG A 248 -2.90 11.98 -3.95
C ARG A 248 -1.94 12.00 -2.76
N ALA A 249 -2.47 11.86 -1.55
CA ALA A 249 -1.74 11.95 -0.30
C ALA A 249 -0.98 10.66 0.06
N ALA A 250 -1.36 9.50 -0.51
CA ALA A 250 -0.73 8.22 -0.22
C ALA A 250 0.79 8.28 -0.44
N LEU A 251 1.52 7.82 0.58
CA LEU A 251 2.97 7.69 0.60
C LEU A 251 3.28 6.25 1.04
N PRO A 252 3.27 5.29 0.09
CA PRO A 252 3.39 3.87 0.42
C PRO A 252 4.77 3.54 1.00
N ALA A 253 4.82 2.54 1.89
CA ALA A 253 6.09 1.96 2.32
C ALA A 253 6.69 1.16 1.16
N VAL A 254 7.93 1.48 0.82
CA VAL A 254 8.68 0.85 -0.28
C VAL A 254 9.85 0.02 0.21
N GLU A 255 10.27 0.18 1.47
CA GLU A 255 11.28 -0.64 2.13
C GLU A 255 11.01 -0.68 3.63
N HIS A 256 11.37 -1.79 4.30
CA HIS A 256 11.33 -1.89 5.75
C HIS A 256 12.41 -2.85 6.26
N VAL A 257 13.09 -2.43 7.32
CA VAL A 257 14.14 -3.17 8.01
C VAL A 257 13.81 -3.23 9.50
N ALA A 258 14.05 -4.37 10.13
CA ALA A 258 13.98 -4.52 11.57
C ALA A 258 15.08 -5.47 12.05
N ALA A 259 15.71 -5.12 13.17
CA ALA A 259 16.65 -5.99 13.86
C ALA A 259 15.93 -7.23 14.42
N ALA A 260 16.65 -8.35 14.49
CA ALA A 260 16.15 -9.56 15.15
C ALA A 260 16.27 -9.41 16.68
N GLY A 261 15.15 -9.53 17.39
CA GLY A 261 15.12 -9.58 18.86
C GLY A 261 14.15 -8.58 19.50
N PRO A 262 14.02 -8.62 20.84
CA PRO A 262 13.13 -7.71 21.55
C PRO A 262 13.63 -6.28 21.44
N ALA A 263 12.75 -5.39 20.97
CA ALA A 263 12.94 -3.96 21.08
C ALA A 263 12.75 -3.56 22.54
N GLY A 264 13.77 -2.95 23.15
CA GLY A 264 13.64 -2.26 24.44
C GLY A 264 12.88 -0.94 24.27
N ASP A 265 13.16 0.05 25.12
CA ASP A 265 12.61 1.39 24.93
C ASP A 265 13.18 2.04 23.66
N LEU A 266 12.29 2.60 22.83
CA LEU A 266 12.62 3.16 21.52
C LEU A 266 12.13 4.59 21.39
N ASP A 267 12.97 5.45 20.83
CA ASP A 267 12.60 6.77 20.35
C ASP A 267 12.36 6.71 18.84
N ARG A 268 11.23 7.26 18.38
CA ARG A 268 10.89 7.29 16.97
C ARG A 268 11.18 8.64 16.34
N HIS A 269 11.90 8.59 15.23
CA HIS A 269 12.28 9.77 14.45
C HIS A 269 11.87 9.62 13.00
N ALA A 270 11.70 10.75 12.31
CA ALA A 270 11.50 10.76 10.87
C ALA A 270 12.46 11.74 10.20
N PHE A 271 12.93 11.35 9.01
CA PHE A 271 13.79 12.15 8.16
C PHE A 271 13.16 12.29 6.78
N VAL A 272 13.07 13.52 6.27
CA VAL A 272 12.67 13.77 4.88
C VAL A 272 13.90 13.94 4.01
N HIS A 273 13.89 13.28 2.85
CA HIS A 273 14.92 13.35 1.83
C HIS A 273 14.30 13.96 0.58
N THR A 274 14.93 15.01 0.07
CA THR A 274 14.60 15.54 -1.25
C THR A 274 15.30 14.68 -2.28
N VAL A 275 14.52 14.00 -3.12
CA VAL A 275 15.04 13.15 -4.19
C VAL A 275 14.52 13.62 -5.53
N VAL A 276 15.32 13.45 -6.59
CA VAL A 276 14.79 13.57 -7.95
C VAL A 276 13.80 12.42 -8.16
N PRO A 277 12.56 12.66 -8.67
CA PRO A 277 11.54 11.61 -8.76
C PRO A 277 11.99 10.29 -9.38
N ALA A 278 12.81 10.35 -10.43
CA ALA A 278 13.35 9.17 -11.12
C ALA A 278 14.35 8.36 -10.26
N GLU A 279 14.99 8.99 -9.29
CA GLU A 279 15.99 8.38 -8.42
C GLU A 279 15.40 7.89 -7.09
N GLY A 280 14.17 8.29 -6.76
CA GLY A 280 13.50 7.96 -5.49
C GLY A 280 13.54 6.46 -5.13
N PRO A 281 13.17 5.54 -6.05
CA PRO A 281 13.26 4.10 -5.77
C PRO A 281 14.69 3.59 -5.53
N ALA A 282 15.69 4.18 -6.20
CA ALA A 282 17.09 3.79 -6.03
C ALA A 282 17.65 4.27 -4.69
N GLU A 283 17.32 5.51 -4.29
CA GLU A 283 17.73 6.05 -2.99
C GLU A 283 17.01 5.33 -1.84
N ALA A 284 15.74 4.94 -2.00
CA ALA A 284 15.03 4.13 -1.00
C ALA A 284 15.75 2.80 -0.74
N ARG A 285 16.12 2.06 -1.80
CA ARG A 285 16.89 0.81 -1.70
C ARG A 285 18.26 1.03 -1.07
N ARG A 286 18.96 2.11 -1.44
CA ARG A 286 20.27 2.45 -0.86
C ARG A 286 20.16 2.71 0.64
N LEU A 287 19.17 3.49 1.08
CA LEU A 287 18.93 3.75 2.50
C LEU A 287 18.57 2.48 3.26
N ALA A 288 17.71 1.63 2.69
CA ALA A 288 17.35 0.35 3.30
C ALA A 288 18.54 -0.59 3.46
N ALA A 289 19.46 -0.64 2.49
CA ALA A 289 20.68 -1.44 2.63
C ALA A 289 21.58 -0.95 3.78
N LEU A 290 21.77 0.37 3.89
CA LEU A 290 22.54 0.98 4.98
C LEU A 290 21.89 0.77 6.36
N ASP A 291 20.56 0.72 6.40
CA ASP A 291 19.80 0.45 7.62
C ASP A 291 19.85 -1.02 8.00
N ALA A 292 19.82 -1.94 7.03
CA ALA A 292 19.96 -3.38 7.26
C ALA A 292 21.32 -3.72 7.87
N GLU A 293 22.39 -3.11 7.35
CA GLU A 293 23.73 -3.23 7.93
C GLU A 293 23.78 -2.72 9.37
N ALA A 294 23.21 -1.53 9.62
CA ALA A 294 23.18 -0.94 10.96
C ALA A 294 22.31 -1.75 11.95
N ALA A 295 21.16 -2.25 11.53
CA ALA A 295 20.25 -3.02 12.38
C ALA A 295 20.81 -4.43 12.71
N ALA A 296 21.68 -4.98 11.86
CA ALA A 296 22.32 -6.27 12.09
C ALA A 296 23.51 -6.20 13.08
N GLU A 297 24.14 -5.04 13.22
CA GLU A 297 25.29 -4.85 14.10
C GLU A 297 24.87 -4.61 15.56
N ALA A 298 25.30 -5.51 16.45
CA ALA A 298 25.01 -5.40 17.87
C ALA A 298 25.61 -4.10 18.46
N GLY A 299 24.76 -3.30 19.12
CA GLY A 299 25.17 -2.03 19.74
C GLY A 299 24.93 -0.79 18.88
N GLN A 300 24.66 -0.92 17.58
CA GLN A 300 24.24 0.22 16.75
C GLN A 300 22.88 0.76 17.17
N PRO A 301 22.65 2.08 17.13
CA PRO A 301 21.45 2.68 17.72
C PRO A 301 20.15 2.35 16.98
N LEU A 302 20.22 2.02 15.68
CA LEU A 302 19.06 1.73 14.85
C LEU A 302 18.48 0.34 15.18
N VAL A 303 17.17 0.28 15.43
CA VAL A 303 16.43 -0.97 15.68
C VAL A 303 15.51 -1.31 14.52
N SER A 304 14.80 -0.32 13.97
CA SER A 304 13.95 -0.52 12.81
C SER A 304 13.95 0.72 11.92
N SER A 305 13.65 0.53 10.64
CA SER A 305 13.37 1.63 9.72
C SER A 305 12.29 1.26 8.71
N THR A 306 11.53 2.26 8.28
CA THR A 306 10.58 2.15 7.17
C THR A 306 10.80 3.33 6.25
N VAL A 307 10.99 3.05 4.96
CA VAL A 307 11.09 4.08 3.92
C VAL A 307 9.75 4.16 3.20
N PHE A 308 9.17 5.35 3.20
CA PHE A 308 7.98 5.70 2.46
C PHE A 308 8.36 6.58 1.27
N GLN A 309 7.89 6.26 0.06
CA GLN A 309 8.29 7.00 -1.14
C GLN A 309 7.15 7.16 -2.14
N ARG A 310 7.05 8.35 -2.72
CA ARG A 310 6.25 8.65 -3.90
C ARG A 310 6.76 9.91 -4.58
N GLY A 311 7.02 9.83 -5.88
CA GLY A 311 7.55 10.97 -6.64
C GLY A 311 8.87 11.47 -6.04
N ASP A 312 8.96 12.77 -5.78
CA ASP A 312 10.09 13.46 -5.15
C ASP A 312 10.11 13.38 -3.61
N VAL A 313 9.07 12.82 -3.00
CA VAL A 313 8.96 12.71 -1.54
C VAL A 313 9.47 11.36 -1.09
N LEU A 314 10.55 11.36 -0.31
CA LEU A 314 11.06 10.19 0.41
C LEU A 314 11.12 10.53 1.91
N VAL A 315 10.46 9.72 2.72
CA VAL A 315 10.44 9.86 4.18
C VAL A 315 10.92 8.56 4.79
N ARG A 316 11.94 8.64 5.64
CA ARG A 316 12.43 7.51 6.42
C ARG A 316 12.03 7.68 7.87
N VAL A 317 11.19 6.77 8.38
CA VAL A 317 10.86 6.67 9.80
C VAL A 317 11.77 5.63 10.42
N VAL A 318 12.40 5.94 11.54
CA VAL A 318 13.32 5.05 12.25
C VAL A 318 12.93 4.93 13.71
N ASP A 319 13.07 3.73 14.25
CA ASP A 319 13.07 3.49 15.69
C ASP A 319 14.53 3.30 16.14
N VAL A 320 14.98 4.15 17.05
CA VAL A 320 16.31 4.08 17.66
C VAL A 320 16.19 3.73 19.13
N ARG A 321 17.21 3.09 19.71
CA ARG A 321 17.24 2.84 21.15
C ARG A 321 17.18 4.15 21.94
N ALA A 322 16.34 4.19 22.97
CA ALA A 322 16.13 5.40 23.76
C ALA A 322 17.46 5.99 24.27
N GLY A 323 17.62 7.31 24.13
CA GLY A 323 18.82 8.04 24.53
C GLY A 323 20.02 7.94 23.57
N ALA A 324 19.90 7.22 22.44
CA ALA A 324 20.88 7.27 21.37
C ALA A 324 20.76 8.56 20.53
N ASP A 325 21.88 9.01 19.94
CA ASP A 325 21.87 10.15 19.04
C ASP A 325 21.21 9.81 17.69
N ALA A 326 19.98 10.28 17.49
CA ALA A 326 19.26 10.13 16.22
C ALA A 326 19.96 10.83 15.04
N GLY A 327 20.81 11.83 15.28
CA GLY A 327 21.60 12.49 14.24
C GLY A 327 22.56 11.54 13.53
N ALA A 328 23.10 10.54 14.24
CA ALA A 328 23.99 9.53 13.69
C ALA A 328 23.31 8.65 12.63
N VAL A 329 21.98 8.49 12.71
CA VAL A 329 21.19 7.69 11.76
C VAL A 329 20.48 8.54 10.71
N ALA A 330 20.74 9.85 10.62
CA ALA A 330 20.04 10.76 9.70
C ALA A 330 20.33 10.48 8.22
N ARG A 331 21.53 9.97 7.88
CA ARG A 331 21.94 9.58 6.52
C ARG A 331 21.67 10.67 5.45
N GLY A 332 21.92 11.94 5.80
CA GLY A 332 21.70 13.09 4.90
C GLY A 332 20.25 13.59 4.82
N GLY A 333 19.31 12.95 5.53
CA GLY A 333 17.93 13.41 5.65
C GLY A 333 17.78 14.56 6.63
N ARG A 334 16.77 15.40 6.40
CA ARG A 334 16.40 16.48 7.32
C ARG A 334 15.44 15.95 8.36
N ALA A 335 15.76 16.18 9.64
CA ALA A 335 14.88 15.76 10.73
C ALA A 335 13.50 16.42 10.60
N MET A 336 12.45 15.64 10.84
CA MET A 336 11.09 16.10 11.01
C MET A 336 10.77 16.20 12.50
N THR A 337 10.03 17.24 12.90
CA THR A 337 9.58 17.42 14.28
C THR A 337 8.48 16.38 14.59
N PRO A 338 8.63 15.54 15.63
CA PRO A 338 7.56 14.65 16.07
C PRO A 338 6.41 15.48 16.66
N VAL A 339 5.20 15.23 16.19
CA VAL A 339 3.98 15.89 16.67
C VAL A 339 3.26 14.98 17.67
N THR A 340 3.15 13.70 17.33
CA THR A 340 2.61 12.68 18.23
C THR A 340 3.06 11.31 17.75
N ASP A 341 3.19 10.39 18.69
CA ASP A 341 3.50 8.99 18.42
C ASP A 341 2.78 8.13 19.46
N ARG A 342 1.83 7.33 19.00
CA ARG A 342 0.89 6.60 19.85
C ARG A 342 0.89 5.13 19.51
N THR A 343 1.20 4.30 20.49
CA THR A 343 1.09 2.84 20.41
C THR A 343 -0.24 2.38 21.02
N SER A 344 -0.84 1.34 20.44
CA SER A 344 -2.12 0.79 20.90
C SER A 344 -2.02 0.02 22.22
N ASP A 345 -0.82 -0.28 22.70
CA ASP A 345 -0.58 -0.94 23.99
C ASP A 345 -0.46 0.07 25.17
N GLY A 346 -0.59 1.37 24.90
CA GLY A 346 -0.47 2.45 25.90
C GLY A 346 -1.76 2.85 26.63
N ALA A 347 -2.88 2.15 26.45
CA ALA A 347 -4.09 2.39 27.24
C ALA A 347 -4.00 1.72 28.62
N GLY A 348 -3.04 2.16 29.43
CA GLY A 348 -2.78 1.68 30.78
C GLY A 348 -2.31 2.81 31.69
N ASP A 349 -3.26 3.36 32.44
CA ASP A 349 -3.08 4.12 33.69
C ASP A 349 -2.13 5.34 33.66
N HIS A 350 -2.68 6.51 33.36
CA HIS A 350 -2.19 7.77 33.94
C HIS A 350 -3.32 8.43 34.74
N GLY A 351 -3.81 7.74 35.78
CA GLY A 351 -4.44 8.39 36.92
C GLY A 351 -3.39 9.22 37.67
N GLY A 352 -3.16 10.45 37.22
CA GLY A 352 -2.23 11.39 37.85
C GLY A 352 -2.62 11.69 39.30
N LYS A 353 -2.05 10.96 40.26
CA LYS A 353 -1.96 11.42 41.65
C LYS A 353 -0.96 12.57 41.71
N ALA A 354 -1.50 13.77 41.88
CA ALA A 354 -0.75 14.96 42.24
C ALA A 354 0.16 14.68 43.46
N ARG A 355 1.48 14.69 43.25
CA ARG A 355 2.45 14.85 44.34
C ARG A 355 2.45 16.31 44.76
N SER A 356 1.83 16.57 45.91
CA SER A 356 1.94 17.85 46.61
C SER A 356 3.37 18.01 47.18
N PRO A 357 4.00 19.19 47.09
CA PRO A 357 5.33 19.41 47.64
C PRO A 357 5.22 19.61 49.15
N ARG A 358 5.88 18.74 49.93
CA ARG A 358 6.11 19.02 51.35
C ARG A 358 7.24 20.05 51.47
N ARG A 359 6.92 21.16 52.14
CA ARG A 359 7.87 22.03 52.84
C ARG A 359 8.48 21.30 54.03
#